data_AF-A0A4Q6X9V5-F1
#
_entry.id   AF-A0A4Q6X9V5-F1
#
_cell.length_a   1.000
_cell.length_b   1.000
_cell.length_c   1.000
_cell.angle_alpha   90.00
_cell.angle_beta   90.00
_cell.angle_gamma   90.00
#
_symmetry.space_group_name_H-M   'P 1'
#
loop_
_entity.id
_entity.type
_entity.pdbx_description
1 polymer ?
#
loop_
_entity_poly.entity_id
_entity_poly.type
_entity_poly.pdbx_seq_one_letter_code
_entity_poly.pdbx_strand_id
1 'polypeptide(L)'
;MYESYTHQALPSKKYRELIGTAICVFNSNNSFVIENILRGDQTGQYEWHKLIDKVSGRLSGDIEQTITANSDATIAQLFSDIVDIRNRIVHSFQITAPAGVIDDVDNQMLATKHRDGRQERITEEYLMNFIKLNEELSTKLHQFRGF
;
A
#
# COMPACT_ATOMS: atom_id res chain seq x y z
N MET A 1 24.55 9.04 -5.55
CA MET A 1 25.07 10.26 -4.93
C MET A 1 24.66 10.14 -3.47
N TYR A 2 25.61 10.16 -2.53
CA TYR A 2 25.26 10.09 -1.12
C TYR A 2 24.52 11.37 -0.73
N GLU A 3 23.37 11.21 -0.10
CA GLU A 3 22.65 12.35 0.46
C GLU A 3 23.41 12.86 1.68
N SER A 4 23.36 14.15 1.98
CA SER A 4 24.11 14.73 3.11
C SER A 4 23.74 14.13 4.48
N TYR A 5 22.57 13.48 4.56
CA TYR A 5 22.05 12.84 5.77
C TYR A 5 22.28 11.33 5.85
N THR A 6 22.91 10.70 4.85
CA THR A 6 23.23 9.26 4.92
C THR A 6 24.41 8.84 4.04
N HIS A 7 25.17 7.87 4.55
CA HIS A 7 26.22 7.19 3.80
C HIS A 7 25.74 5.90 3.10
N GLN A 8 24.45 5.54 3.21
CA GLN A 8 23.89 4.44 2.43
C GLN A 8 23.71 4.86 0.97
N ALA A 9 23.93 3.94 0.04
CA ALA A 9 23.58 4.15 -1.36
C ALA A 9 22.05 4.21 -1.48
N LEU A 10 21.54 5.32 -2.01
CA LEU A 10 20.11 5.55 -2.16
C LEU A 10 19.75 5.66 -3.65
N PRO A 11 18.54 5.23 -4.04
CA PRO A 11 17.94 5.58 -5.32
C PRO A 11 17.80 7.09 -5.49
N SER A 12 17.56 7.52 -6.73
CA SER A 12 17.27 8.90 -7.08
C SER A 12 16.20 9.52 -6.19
N LYS A 13 16.31 10.83 -6.00
CA LYS A 13 15.33 11.62 -5.27
C LYS A 13 13.91 11.39 -5.80
N LYS A 14 13.73 11.41 -7.13
CA LYS A 14 12.44 11.16 -7.79
C LYS A 14 11.87 9.78 -7.45
N TYR A 15 12.68 8.72 -7.52
CA TYR A 15 12.21 7.38 -7.19
C TYR A 15 11.85 7.24 -5.70
N ARG A 16 12.64 7.86 -4.80
CA ARG A 16 12.32 7.89 -3.36
C ARG A 16 11.05 8.68 -3.06
N GLU A 17 10.84 9.81 -3.73
CA GLU A 17 9.59 10.59 -3.64
C GLU A 17 8.39 9.73 -4.08
N LEU A 18 8.51 8.98 -5.17
CA LEU A 18 7.46 8.09 -5.63
C LEU A 18 7.15 6.98 -4.63
N ILE A 19 8.16 6.35 -4.02
CA ILE A 19 7.96 5.39 -2.93
C ILE A 19 7.23 6.05 -1.76
N GLY A 20 7.66 7.24 -1.35
CA GLY A 20 7.03 8.01 -0.28
C GLY A 20 5.55 8.28 -0.55
N THR A 21 5.23 8.75 -1.77
CA THR A 21 3.86 8.95 -2.23
C THR A 21 3.04 7.66 -2.17
N ALA A 22 3.60 6.54 -2.63
CA ALA A 22 2.93 5.25 -2.60
C ALA A 22 2.53 4.85 -1.16
N ILE A 23 3.44 5.00 -0.21
CA ILE A 23 3.17 4.72 1.21
C ILE A 23 2.15 5.70 1.82
N CYS A 24 2.26 7.00 1.50
CA CYS A 24 1.31 8.01 1.99
C CYS A 24 -0.12 7.74 1.49
N VAL A 25 -0.28 7.40 0.21
CA VAL A 25 -1.58 7.05 -0.39
C VAL A 25 -2.18 5.82 0.29
N PHE A 26 -1.38 4.77 0.51
CA PHE A 26 -1.82 3.59 1.25
C PHE A 26 -2.28 3.92 2.68
N ASN A 27 -1.52 4.75 3.41
CA ASN A 27 -1.86 5.12 4.78
C ASN A 27 -3.19 5.89 4.83
N SER A 28 -3.41 6.81 3.88
CA SER A 28 -4.68 7.53 3.75
C SER A 28 -5.85 6.56 3.52
N ASN A 29 -5.68 5.60 2.61
CA ASN A 29 -6.70 4.60 2.33
C ASN A 29 -6.97 3.64 3.48
N ASN A 30 -5.93 3.20 4.19
CA ASN A 30 -6.10 2.35 5.36
C ASN A 30 -6.95 3.06 6.43
N SER A 31 -6.72 4.36 6.66
CA SER A 31 -7.57 5.18 7.53
C SER A 31 -8.99 5.30 6.99
N PHE A 32 -9.17 5.46 5.67
CA PHE A 32 -10.50 5.58 5.08
C PHE A 32 -11.31 4.27 5.13
N VAL A 33 -10.64 3.11 5.04
CA VAL A 33 -11.26 1.81 5.31
C VAL A 33 -11.77 1.76 6.75
N ILE A 34 -10.96 2.18 7.73
CA ILE A 34 -11.35 2.25 9.14
C ILE A 34 -12.57 3.16 9.33
N GLU A 35 -12.62 4.32 8.68
CA GLU A 35 -13.80 5.20 8.71
C GLU A 35 -15.06 4.51 8.19
N ASN A 36 -14.96 3.73 7.11
CA ASN A 36 -16.11 3.02 6.55
C ASN A 36 -16.55 1.84 7.43
N ILE A 37 -15.62 1.14 8.10
CA ILE A 37 -15.95 0.14 9.12
C ILE A 37 -16.76 0.80 10.25
N LEU A 38 -16.26 1.91 10.80
CA LEU A 38 -16.93 2.63 11.89
C LEU A 38 -18.31 3.15 11.49
N ARG A 39 -18.47 3.59 10.25
CA ARG A 39 -19.77 4.05 9.73
C ARG A 39 -20.75 2.90 9.48
N GLY A 40 -20.25 1.75 9.04
CA GLY A 40 -21.05 0.54 8.81
C GLY A 40 -21.45 -0.18 10.10
N ASP A 41 -20.80 0.15 11.22
CA ASP A 41 -21.10 -0.43 12.52
C ASP A 41 -22.37 0.15 13.15
N GLN A 42 -23.45 -0.61 13.05
CA GLN A 42 -24.73 -0.27 13.68
C GLN A 42 -24.78 -0.61 15.17
N THR A 43 -23.83 -1.43 15.66
CA THR A 43 -23.82 -1.96 17.03
C THR A 43 -22.96 -1.14 17.99
N GLY A 44 -22.05 -0.31 17.46
CA GLY A 44 -21.08 0.45 18.26
C GLY A 44 -20.01 -0.43 18.91
N GLN A 45 -19.70 -1.58 18.32
CA GLN A 45 -18.70 -2.52 18.80
C GLN A 45 -17.26 -2.11 18.42
N TYR A 46 -17.09 -1.27 17.40
CA TYR A 46 -15.77 -0.86 16.90
C TYR A 46 -15.35 0.51 17.45
N GLU A 47 -14.07 0.61 17.84
CA GLU A 47 -13.44 1.86 18.26
C GLU A 47 -12.24 2.16 17.36
N TRP A 48 -12.15 3.42 16.89
CA TRP A 48 -11.17 3.82 15.88
C TRP A 48 -9.71 3.50 16.27
N HIS A 49 -9.34 3.75 17.53
CA HIS A 49 -7.97 3.56 18.00
C HIS A 49 -7.58 2.08 18.04
N LYS A 50 -8.50 1.19 18.45
CA LYS A 50 -8.29 -0.26 18.40
C LYS A 50 -8.16 -0.78 16.98
N LEU A 51 -8.87 -0.19 16.01
CA LEU A 51 -8.74 -0.54 14.59
C LEU A 51 -7.39 -0.07 14.02
N ILE A 52 -6.91 1.12 14.40
CA ILE A 52 -5.58 1.62 13.99
C ILE A 52 -4.44 0.77 14.55
N ASP A 53 -4.59 0.26 15.78
CA ASP A 53 -3.58 -0.60 16.40
C ASP A 53 -3.42 -1.96 15.69
N LYS A 54 -4.40 -2.35 14.86
CA LYS A 54 -4.29 -3.56 14.03
C LYS A 54 -3.34 -3.30 12.86
N VAL A 55 -2.48 -4.28 12.58
CA VAL A 55 -1.80 -4.32 11.27
C VAL A 55 -2.86 -4.41 10.18
N SER A 56 -2.68 -3.69 9.07
CA SER A 56 -3.70 -3.58 8.00
C SER A 56 -4.31 -4.91 7.57
N GLY A 57 -3.50 -5.97 7.42
CA GLY A 57 -3.97 -7.31 7.05
C GLY A 57 -4.86 -8.01 8.09
N ARG A 58 -5.01 -7.46 9.30
CA ARG A 58 -5.95 -7.94 10.32
C ARG A 58 -7.31 -7.22 10.28
N LEU A 59 -7.48 -6.23 9.42
CA LEU A 59 -8.77 -5.56 9.22
C LEU A 59 -9.74 -6.39 8.38
N SER A 60 -9.30 -7.47 7.71
CA SER A 60 -10.15 -8.26 6.81
C SER A 60 -11.44 -8.76 7.49
N GLY A 61 -11.35 -9.25 8.73
CA GLY A 61 -12.55 -9.70 9.46
C GLY A 61 -13.49 -8.56 9.83
N ASP A 62 -12.95 -7.36 10.11
CA ASP A 62 -13.76 -6.19 10.41
C ASP A 62 -14.48 -5.69 9.15
N ILE A 63 -13.79 -5.71 8.01
CA ILE A 63 -14.33 -5.38 6.68
C ILE A 63 -15.44 -6.36 6.29
N GLU A 64 -15.23 -7.66 6.51
CA GLU A 64 -16.24 -8.68 6.22
C GLU A 64 -17.53 -8.43 7.00
N GLN A 65 -17.43 -8.15 8.30
CA GLN A 65 -18.57 -7.94 9.19
C GLN A 65 -19.30 -6.62 8.98
N THR A 66 -18.66 -5.63 8.35
CA THR A 66 -19.22 -4.28 8.17
C THR A 66 -19.45 -3.96 6.71
N ILE A 67 -18.39 -3.74 5.94
CA ILE A 67 -18.47 -3.29 4.55
C ILE A 67 -19.09 -4.39 3.67
N THR A 68 -18.53 -5.60 3.69
CA THR A 68 -18.98 -6.69 2.81
C THR A 68 -20.38 -7.18 3.18
N ALA A 69 -20.70 -7.30 4.48
CA ALA A 69 -22.05 -7.64 4.94
C ALA A 69 -23.13 -6.66 4.44
N ASN A 70 -22.75 -5.41 4.17
CA ASN A 70 -23.64 -4.35 3.66
C ASN A 70 -23.42 -4.04 2.16
N SER A 71 -22.57 -4.79 1.47
CA SER A 71 -22.29 -4.59 0.04
C SER A 71 -21.89 -5.91 -0.65
N ASP A 72 -20.66 -6.01 -1.15
CA ASP A 72 -20.09 -7.19 -1.79
C ASP A 72 -18.61 -7.37 -1.39
N ALA A 73 -17.97 -8.40 -1.96
CA ALA A 73 -16.59 -8.77 -1.63
C ALA A 73 -15.52 -7.91 -2.33
N THR A 74 -15.90 -6.99 -3.22
CA THR A 74 -14.96 -6.25 -4.08
C THR A 74 -14.00 -5.39 -3.27
N ILE A 75 -14.51 -4.65 -2.28
CA ILE A 75 -13.67 -3.79 -1.42
C ILE A 75 -12.73 -4.65 -0.58
N ALA A 76 -13.21 -5.77 -0.03
CA ALA A 76 -12.41 -6.68 0.77
C ALA A 76 -11.26 -7.30 -0.04
N GLN A 77 -11.55 -7.78 -1.26
CA GLN A 77 -10.54 -8.37 -2.14
C GLN A 77 -9.49 -7.32 -2.55
N LEU A 78 -9.93 -6.14 -2.99
CA LEU A 78 -9.03 -5.08 -3.41
C LEU A 78 -8.14 -4.60 -2.27
N PHE A 79 -8.69 -4.46 -1.06
CA PHE A 79 -7.90 -4.11 0.13
C PHE A 79 -6.87 -5.20 0.45
N SER A 80 -7.23 -6.48 0.35
CA SER A 80 -6.29 -7.60 0.54
C SER A 80 -5.12 -7.54 -0.44
N ASP A 81 -5.41 -7.34 -1.73
CA ASP A 81 -4.39 -7.26 -2.78
C ASP A 81 -3.44 -6.07 -2.55
N ILE A 82 -4.00 -4.91 -2.17
CA ILE A 82 -3.23 -3.72 -1.82
C ILE A 82 -2.33 -3.99 -0.60
N VAL A 83 -2.85 -4.63 0.46
CA VAL A 83 -2.04 -4.96 1.63
C VAL A 83 -0.88 -5.89 1.25
N ASP A 84 -1.09 -6.86 0.38
CA ASP A 84 -0.05 -7.77 -0.09
C ASP A 84 1.04 -7.04 -0.88
N ILE A 85 0.66 -6.17 -1.81
CA ILE A 85 1.61 -5.33 -2.57
C ILE A 85 2.36 -4.39 -1.62
N ARG A 86 1.67 -3.73 -0.68
CA ARG A 86 2.30 -2.88 0.33
C ARG A 86 3.34 -3.65 1.13
N ASN A 87 3.02 -4.88 1.55
CA ASN A 87 3.95 -5.73 2.27
C ASN A 87 5.19 -6.05 1.41
N ARG A 88 5.04 -6.23 0.09
CA ARG A 88 6.19 -6.39 -0.81
C ARG A 88 7.07 -5.14 -0.90
N ILE A 89 6.47 -3.95 -0.91
CA ILE A 89 7.21 -2.67 -0.91
C ILE A 89 7.95 -2.47 0.40
N VAL A 90 7.29 -2.66 1.54
CA VAL A 90 7.90 -2.44 2.86
C VAL A 90 8.98 -3.48 3.19
N HIS A 91 8.81 -4.73 2.77
CA HIS A 91 9.80 -5.80 2.95
C HIS A 91 10.78 -5.93 1.78
N SER A 92 10.89 -4.90 0.94
CA SER A 92 11.84 -4.87 -0.15
C SER A 92 13.29 -4.73 0.35
N PHE A 93 14.23 -4.94 -0.55
CA PHE A 93 15.66 -4.76 -0.33
C PHE A 93 16.27 -3.97 -1.48
N GLN A 94 17.33 -3.21 -1.17
CA GLN A 94 18.04 -2.42 -2.17
C GLN A 94 18.90 -3.29 -3.07
N ILE A 95 18.95 -2.94 -4.35
CA ILE A 95 19.81 -3.56 -5.35
C ILE A 95 20.45 -2.49 -6.25
N THR A 96 21.57 -2.87 -6.88
CA THR A 96 22.11 -2.14 -8.03
C THR A 96 21.60 -2.81 -9.30
N ALA A 97 20.76 -2.11 -10.06
CA ALA A 97 20.23 -2.57 -11.32
C ALA A 97 21.32 -2.57 -12.41
N PRO A 98 21.20 -3.45 -13.44
CA PRO A 98 22.03 -3.35 -14.63
C PRO A 98 21.88 -1.97 -15.30
N ALA A 99 22.94 -1.50 -15.94
CA ALA A 99 22.94 -0.22 -16.65
C ALA A 99 21.81 -0.18 -17.70
N GLY A 100 21.11 0.96 -17.78
CA GLY A 100 20.04 1.20 -18.75
C GLY A 100 18.67 0.64 -18.35
N VAL A 101 18.53 0.08 -17.15
CA VAL A 101 17.23 -0.41 -16.64
C VAL A 101 16.42 0.70 -15.97
N ILE A 102 17.09 1.66 -15.34
CA ILE A 102 16.46 2.77 -14.64
C ILE A 102 17.20 4.06 -14.98
N ASP A 103 16.47 5.18 -14.96
CA ASP A 103 17.02 6.53 -15.08
C ASP A 103 17.53 7.00 -13.71
N ASP A 104 18.47 6.24 -13.15
CA ASP A 104 19.19 6.56 -11.92
C ASP A 104 20.68 6.50 -12.19
N VAL A 105 21.41 7.54 -11.77
CA VAL A 105 22.84 7.70 -12.05
C VAL A 105 23.65 6.54 -11.49
N ASP A 106 23.27 6.01 -10.33
CA ASP A 106 23.97 4.93 -9.64
C ASP A 106 23.25 3.58 -9.76
N ASN A 107 22.23 3.52 -10.63
CA ASN A 107 21.35 2.38 -10.86
C ASN A 107 20.79 1.77 -9.56
N GLN A 108 20.57 2.54 -8.50
CA GLN A 108 20.00 2.02 -7.24
C GLN A 108 18.47 1.93 -7.31
N MET A 109 17.91 0.79 -6.91
CA MET A 109 16.45 0.60 -6.81
C MET A 109 16.07 -0.44 -5.75
N LEU A 110 14.76 -0.66 -5.57
CA LEU A 110 14.24 -1.73 -4.72
C LEU A 110 13.86 -2.97 -5.52
N ALA A 111 14.05 -4.13 -4.90
CA ALA A 111 13.50 -5.40 -5.33
C ALA A 111 12.79 -6.10 -4.17
N THR A 112 11.87 -6.99 -4.48
CA THR A 112 11.14 -7.79 -3.51
C THR A 112 11.26 -9.27 -3.84
N LYS A 113 10.95 -10.11 -2.85
CA LYS A 113 10.98 -11.57 -2.97
C LYS A 113 9.62 -12.14 -2.58
N HIS A 114 9.13 -13.09 -3.35
CA HIS A 114 7.95 -13.88 -3.06
C HIS A 114 8.33 -15.15 -2.28
N ARG A 115 7.34 -15.79 -1.63
CA ARG A 115 7.58 -16.98 -0.80
C ARG A 115 8.16 -18.16 -1.60
N ASP A 116 7.82 -18.25 -2.87
CA ASP A 116 8.34 -19.25 -3.83
C ASP A 116 9.80 -19.00 -4.26
N GLY A 117 10.41 -17.89 -3.82
CA GLY A 117 11.77 -17.52 -4.16
C GLY A 117 11.89 -16.59 -5.37
N ARG A 118 10.81 -16.34 -6.11
CA ARG A 118 10.80 -15.40 -7.24
C ARG A 118 11.12 -14.00 -6.73
N GLN A 119 11.98 -13.31 -7.47
CA GLN A 119 12.30 -11.90 -7.21
C GLN A 119 11.71 -11.03 -8.30
N GLU A 120 11.29 -9.83 -7.91
CA GLU A 120 10.72 -8.83 -8.80
C GLU A 120 11.29 -7.46 -8.45
N ARG A 121 11.51 -6.63 -9.47
CA ARG A 121 11.98 -5.26 -9.29
C ARG A 121 10.79 -4.35 -9.02
N ILE A 122 10.91 -3.46 -8.03
CA ILE A 122 9.90 -2.45 -7.77
C ILE A 122 10.19 -1.27 -8.70
N THR A 123 9.63 -1.30 -9.90
CA THR A 123 9.81 -0.23 -10.90
C THR A 123 8.93 0.99 -10.57
N GLU A 124 9.13 2.11 -11.27
CA GLU A 124 8.17 3.23 -11.21
C GLU A 124 6.76 2.77 -11.61
N GLU A 125 6.64 1.90 -12.61
CA GLU A 125 5.37 1.32 -13.04
C GLU A 125 4.71 0.49 -11.93
N TYR A 126 5.49 -0.33 -11.21
CA TYR A 126 5.01 -1.09 -10.06
C TYR A 126 4.37 -0.16 -9.01
N LEU A 127 5.06 0.92 -8.67
CA LEU A 127 4.58 1.90 -7.69
C LEU A 127 3.35 2.67 -8.20
N MET A 128 3.34 3.04 -9.48
CA MET A 128 2.18 3.70 -10.09
C MET A 128 0.95 2.80 -10.16
N ASN A 129 1.13 1.50 -10.44
CA ASN A 129 0.02 0.53 -10.40
C ASN A 129 -0.52 0.37 -8.97
N PHE A 130 0.36 0.32 -7.97
CA PHE A 130 -0.06 0.32 -6.56
C PHE A 130 -0.86 1.59 -6.19
N ILE A 131 -0.42 2.76 -6.63
CA ILE A 131 -1.15 4.02 -6.42
C ILE A 131 -2.53 3.99 -7.09
N LYS A 132 -2.63 3.47 -8.32
CA LYS A 132 -3.91 3.33 -9.03
C LYS A 132 -4.89 2.38 -8.35
N LEU A 133 -4.41 1.24 -7.83
CA LEU A 133 -5.25 0.32 -7.05
C LEU A 133 -5.80 1.00 -5.79
N ASN A 134 -4.97 1.82 -5.14
CA ASN A 134 -5.42 2.62 -4.02
C ASN A 134 -6.47 3.67 -4.44
N GLU A 135 -6.30 4.35 -5.57
CA GLU A 135 -7.31 5.28 -6.09
C GLU A 135 -8.64 4.56 -6.38
N GLU A 136 -8.58 3.37 -6.95
CA GLU A 136 -9.76 2.53 -7.19
C GLU A 136 -10.45 2.15 -5.87
N LEU A 137 -9.68 1.74 -4.85
CA LEU A 137 -10.22 1.43 -3.52
C LEU A 137 -10.91 2.65 -2.91
N SER A 138 -10.27 3.82 -2.97
CA SER A 138 -10.82 5.08 -2.48
C SER A 138 -12.17 5.39 -3.17
N THR A 139 -12.21 5.27 -4.49
CA THR A 139 -13.44 5.46 -5.28
C THR A 139 -14.56 4.54 -4.81
N LYS A 140 -14.28 3.25 -4.62
CA LYS A 140 -15.29 2.27 -4.15
C LYS A 140 -15.76 2.56 -2.73
N LEU A 141 -14.85 2.98 -1.84
CA LEU A 141 -15.20 3.39 -0.48
C LEU A 141 -16.08 4.64 -0.47
N HIS A 142 -15.83 5.62 -1.35
CA HIS A 142 -16.71 6.78 -1.52
C HIS A 142 -18.12 6.38 -1.99
N GLN A 143 -18.22 5.47 -2.97
CA GLN A 143 -19.49 4.95 -3.46
C GLN A 143 -20.25 4.19 -2.36
N PHE A 144 -19.57 3.31 -1.63
CA PHE A 144 -20.17 2.61 -0.48
C PHE A 144 -20.68 3.59 0.59
N ARG A 145 -19.94 4.68 0.83
CA ARG A 145 -20.30 5.75 1.76
C ARG A 145 -21.52 6.58 1.30
N GLY A 146 -21.89 6.51 0.03
CA GLY A 146 -23.01 7.24 -0.57
C GLY A 146 -22.66 8.62 -1.11
N PHE A 147 -21.45 8.80 -1.67
CA PHE A 147 -21.04 9.97 -2.46
C PHE A 147 -21.19 9.73 -3.95
#